data_AF-A0A4R2CEA1-F1
#
_entry.id   AF-A0A4R2CEA1-F1
#
_cell.length_a   1.000
_cell.length_b   1.000
_cell.length_c   1.000
_cell.angle_alpha   90.00
_cell.angle_beta   90.00
_cell.angle_gamma   90.00
#
_symmetry.space_group_name_H-M   'P 1'
#
loop_
_entity.id
_entity.type
_entity.pdbx_description
1 polymer ?
#
loop_
_entity_poly.entity_id
_entity_poly.type
_entity_poly.pdbx_seq_one_letter_code
_entity_poly.pdbx_strand_id
1 'polypeptide(L)' 'MDQDRSKPTSATDDRYERTQVLIADLRRRAETCEDPREQANLRRSADSLVRLATALRP' A
#
# COMPACT_ATOMS: atom_id res chain seq x y z
N MET A 1 16.65 -17.49 24.46
CA MET A 1 16.67 -16.38 23.47
C MET A 1 16.26 -16.98 22.15
N ASP A 2 14.97 -16.99 21.89
CA ASP A 2 14.37 -17.46 20.64
C ASP A 2 14.86 -16.57 19.51
N GLN A 3 15.75 -17.11 18.68
CA GLN A 3 16.14 -16.46 17.43
C GLN A 3 14.91 -16.50 16.52
N ASP A 4 14.20 -15.37 16.49
CA ASP A 4 13.20 -15.04 15.49
C ASP A 4 13.87 -15.12 14.11
N ARG A 5 13.81 -16.31 13.49
CA ARG A 5 14.24 -16.53 12.12
C ARG A 5 13.24 -15.79 11.24
N SER A 6 13.49 -14.51 11.00
CA SER A 6 12.91 -13.79 9.88
C SER A 6 13.22 -14.60 8.63
N LYS A 7 12.22 -15.36 8.15
CA LYS A 7 12.30 -16.01 6.85
C LYS A 7 12.62 -14.92 5.83
N PRO A 8 13.49 -15.18 4.85
CA PRO A 8 13.66 -14.22 3.76
C PRO A 8 12.28 -14.04 3.11
N THR A 9 11.67 -12.89 3.31
CA THR A 9 10.48 -12.49 2.56
C THR A 9 10.89 -12.46 1.10
N SER A 10 10.05 -13.05 0.23
CA SER A 10 10.35 -13.01 -1.19
C SER A 10 10.32 -11.56 -1.66
N ALA A 11 11.05 -11.23 -2.73
CA ALA A 11 11.00 -9.87 -3.30
C ALA A 11 9.57 -9.45 -3.71
N THR A 12 8.66 -10.41 -3.92
CA THR A 12 7.24 -10.17 -4.16
C THR A 12 6.51 -9.82 -2.88
N ASP A 13 6.77 -10.51 -1.77
CA ASP A 13 6.20 -10.21 -0.44
C ASP A 13 6.59 -8.79 0.00
N ASP A 14 7.87 -8.43 -0.13
CA ASP A 14 8.37 -7.09 0.19
C ASP A 14 7.67 -5.99 -0.64
N ARG A 15 7.41 -6.27 -1.92
CA ARG A 15 6.69 -5.33 -2.80
C ARG A 15 5.22 -5.24 -2.43
N TYR A 16 4.59 -6.37 -2.10
CA TYR A 16 3.21 -6.42 -1.65
C TYR A 16 3.03 -5.59 -0.37
N GLU A 17 3.86 -5.81 0.65
CA GLU A 17 3.81 -5.07 1.92
C GLU A 17 4.02 -3.57 1.72
N ARG A 18 5.04 -3.17 0.95
CA ARG A 18 5.27 -1.74 0.62
C ARG A 18 4.07 -1.12 -0.11
N THR A 19 3.45 -1.86 -1.03
CA THR A 19 2.27 -1.40 -1.76
C THR A 19 1.09 -1.17 -0.80
N GLN A 20 0.91 -2.06 0.18
CA GLN A 20 -0.14 -1.92 1.19
C GLN A 20 0.07 -0.70 2.09
N VAL A 21 1.31 -0.44 2.52
CA VAL A 21 1.64 0.78 3.28
C VAL A 21 1.30 2.04 2.49
N LEU A 22 1.64 2.07 1.19
CA LEU A 22 1.37 3.22 0.33
C LEU A 22 -0.13 3.43 0.10
N ILE A 23 -0.92 2.35 -0.07
CA ILE A 23 -2.38 2.43 -0.16
C ILE A 23 -2.96 3.08 1.09
N ALA A 24 -2.50 2.67 2.28
CA ALA A 24 -2.98 3.21 3.54
C ALA A 24 -2.64 4.71 3.69
N ASP A 25 -1.43 5.13 3.30
CA ASP A 25 -1.03 6.54 3.34
C ASP A 25 -1.87 7.42 2.41
N LEU A 26 -2.06 6.99 1.16
CA LEU A 26 -2.87 7.74 0.19
C LEU A 26 -4.33 7.90 0.65
N ARG A 27 -4.91 6.85 1.25
CA ARG A 27 -6.27 6.92 1.82
C ARG A 27 -6.34 7.91 2.98
N ARG A 28 -5.39 7.84 3.91
CA ARG A 28 -5.30 8.78 5.04
C ARG A 28 -5.19 10.23 4.55
N ARG A 29 -4.32 10.48 3.57
CA ARG A 29 -4.17 11.83 2.98
C ARG A 29 -5.45 12.30 2.30
N ALA A 30 -6.17 11.41 1.63
CA ALA A 30 -7.45 11.75 0.99
C ALA A 30 -8.54 12.09 2.01
N GLU A 31 -8.52 11.54 3.23
CA GLU A 31 -9.49 11.85 4.28
C GLU A 31 -9.37 13.28 4.80
N THR A 32 -8.15 13.83 4.84
CA THR A 32 -7.87 15.18 5.35
C THR A 32 -7.63 16.21 4.24
N CYS A 33 -7.80 15.84 2.97
CA CYS A 33 -7.55 16.72 1.83
C CYS A 33 -8.75 17.64 1.58
N GLU A 34 -8.52 18.96 1.60
CA GLU A 34 -9.56 19.98 1.40
C GLU A 34 -9.90 20.21 -0.08
N ASP A 35 -8.92 20.06 -0.99
CA ASP A 35 -9.18 20.19 -2.43
C ASP A 35 -9.88 18.92 -2.95
N PRO A 36 -11.14 19.01 -3.42
CA PRO A 36 -11.88 17.85 -3.91
C PRO A 36 -11.22 17.18 -5.12
N ARG A 37 -10.47 17.93 -5.94
CA ARG A 37 -9.75 17.37 -7.10
C ARG A 37 -8.55 16.55 -6.64
N GLU A 38 -7.78 17.08 -5.71
CA GLU A 38 -6.65 16.35 -5.13
C GLU A 38 -7.14 15.12 -4.35
N GLN A 39 -8.19 15.25 -3.56
CA GLN A 39 -8.83 14.11 -2.88
C GLN A 39 -9.22 13.00 -3.86
N ALA A 40 -9.86 13.35 -4.99
CA ALA A 40 -10.24 12.38 -6.01
C ALA A 40 -9.01 11.71 -6.65
N ASN A 41 -7.94 12.46 -6.88
CA ASN A 41 -6.69 11.91 -7.43
C ASN A 41 -6.00 10.96 -6.44
N LEU A 42 -5.94 11.30 -5.15
CA LEU A 42 -5.39 10.43 -4.11
C LEU A 42 -6.16 9.10 -4.01
N ARG A 43 -7.50 9.17 -4.03
CA ARG A 43 -8.36 7.96 -4.04
C ARG A 43 -8.12 7.09 -5.27
N ARG A 44 -8.06 7.70 -6.47
CA ARG A 44 -7.79 6.97 -7.72
C ARG A 44 -6.41 6.29 -7.72
N SER A 45 -5.40 6.96 -7.17
CA SER A 45 -4.06 6.39 -7.02
C SER A 45 -4.07 5.20 -6.07
N ALA A 46 -4.75 5.31 -4.91
CA ALA A 46 -4.92 4.20 -3.99
C ALA A 46 -5.62 3.00 -4.65
N ASP A 47 -6.69 3.23 -5.42
CA ASP A 47 -7.40 2.16 -6.13
C ASP A 47 -6.54 1.47 -7.19
N SER A 48 -5.69 2.22 -7.89
CA SER A 48 -4.73 1.66 -8.84
C SER A 48 -3.72 0.75 -8.15
N LEU A 49 -3.24 1.15 -6.96
CA LEU A 49 -2.33 0.34 -6.17
C LEU A 49 -3.01 -0.88 -5.56
N VAL A 50 -4.30 -0.84 -5.22
CA VAL A 50 -5.05 -2.04 -4.79
C VAL A 50 -5.06 -3.11 -5.88
N ARG A 51 -5.22 -2.71 -7.15
CA ARG A 51 -5.15 -3.64 -8.29
C ARG A 51 -3.75 -4.24 -8.42
N LEU A 52 -2.70 -3.43 -8.23
CA LEU A 52 -1.32 -3.91 -8.21
C LEU A 52 -1.07 -4.88 -7.05
N ALA A 53 -1.47 -4.53 -5.83
CA ALA A 53 -1.32 -5.37 -4.65
C ALA A 53 -2.05 -6.71 -4.81
N THR A 54 -3.22 -6.71 -5.45
CA THR A 54 -3.97 -7.93 -5.78
C THR A 54 -3.17 -8.84 -6.72
N ALA A 55 -2.46 -8.28 -7.69
CA ALA A 55 -1.60 -9.03 -8.61
C ALA A 55 -0.29 -9.52 -7.96
N LEU A 56 0.17 -8.84 -6.89
CA LEU A 56 1.37 -9.20 -6.12
C LEU A 56 1.08 -10.11 -4.93
N ARG A 57 -0.18 -10.48 -4.69
CA ARG A 57 -0.58 -11.25 -3.51
C ARG A 57 0.16 -12.59 -3.47
N PRO A 58 0.80 -12.97 -2.34
CA PRO A 58 1.50 -14.24 -2.19
C PRO A 58 0.57 -15.46 -2.24
#